data_AF-A0ABC9FEP8-F1
#
_entry.id   AF-A0ABC9FEP8-F1
#
_cell.length_a   1.000
_cell.length_b   1.000
_cell.length_c   1.000
_cell.angle_alpha   90.00
_cell.angle_beta   90.00
_cell.angle_gamma   90.00
#
_symmetry.space_group_name_H-M   'P 1'
#
loop_
_entity.id
_entity.type
_entity.pdbx_description
1 polymer ?
#
loop_
_entity_poly.entity_id
_entity_poly.type
_entity_poly.pdbx_seq_one_letter_code
_entity_poly.pdbx_strand_id
1 'polypeptide(L)'
;MARPARAPLLRRLLLLAALAASCSYYLLVLQAQASAPPRYDGFAYGGGAAAAWKDAVLVEAFLDPLCPDSRDAWHPLKLAVERYAPRVSLIVHPFPLPFHTYAFHACRALYIANKLNSSSTYPLLELFFKNQEKFYNSAASSLSAPAVAAEMSKMAAQTVGNSVSEFLSGFSDRRTDTAARVSFRVSFPRYVT
;
A
#
# COMPACT_ATOMS: atom_id res chain seq x y z
N MET A 1 -16.20 -40.13 58.79
CA MET A 1 -16.23 -38.83 58.07
C MET A 1 -15.29 -38.92 56.87
N ALA A 2 -15.82 -39.04 55.65
CA ALA A 2 -15.01 -39.06 54.42
C ALA A 2 -14.88 -37.63 53.86
N ARG A 3 -13.65 -37.13 53.69
CA ARG A 3 -13.39 -35.82 53.04
C ARG A 3 -13.78 -35.92 51.55
N PRO A 4 -14.55 -34.97 50.99
CA PRO A 4 -14.92 -35.03 49.58
C PRO A 4 -13.69 -34.73 48.72
N ALA A 5 -13.58 -35.44 47.59
CA ALA A 5 -12.54 -35.26 46.59
C ALA A 5 -12.59 -33.83 46.02
N ARG A 6 -11.81 -32.90 46.59
CA ARG A 6 -11.63 -31.52 46.08
C ARG A 6 -10.63 -31.44 44.91
N ALA A 7 -9.80 -32.47 44.72
CA ALA A 7 -8.79 -32.55 43.66
C ALA A 7 -9.32 -32.54 42.20
N PRO A 8 -10.44 -33.23 41.84
CA PRO A 8 -10.91 -33.26 40.46
C PRO A 8 -11.50 -31.93 39.99
N LEU A 9 -12.12 -31.15 40.87
CA LEU A 9 -12.70 -29.85 40.51
C LEU A 9 -11.60 -28.81 40.24
N LEU A 10 -10.59 -28.73 41.13
CA LEU A 10 -9.45 -27.83 40.95
C LEU A 10 -8.66 -28.17 39.67
N ARG A 11 -8.44 -29.46 39.39
CA ARG A 11 -7.76 -29.90 38.16
C ARG A 11 -8.55 -29.53 36.89
N ARG A 12 -9.89 -29.64 36.92
CA ARG A 12 -10.76 -29.21 35.81
C ARG A 12 -10.71 -27.70 35.61
N LEU A 13 -10.75 -26.91 36.70
CA LEU A 13 -10.65 -25.46 36.64
C LEU A 13 -9.30 -24.99 36.09
N LEU A 14 -8.20 -25.61 36.51
CA LEU A 14 -6.85 -25.31 35.99
C LEU A 14 -6.72 -25.65 34.51
N LEU A 15 -7.28 -26.79 34.06
CA LEU A 15 -7.29 -27.16 32.64
C LEU A 15 -8.10 -26.18 31.78
N LEU A 16 -9.28 -25.76 32.26
CA LEU A 16 -10.10 -24.76 31.56
C LEU A 16 -9.39 -23.40 31.47
N ALA A 17 -8.75 -22.96 32.55
CA ALA A 17 -7.98 -21.72 32.57
C ALA A 17 -6.78 -21.77 31.59
N ALA A 18 -6.05 -22.88 31.56
CA ALA A 18 -4.94 -23.08 30.61
C ALA A 18 -5.43 -23.08 29.15
N LEU A 19 -6.58 -23.71 28.87
CA LEU A 19 -7.17 -23.71 27.53
C LEU A 19 -7.61 -22.30 27.10
N ALA A 20 -8.24 -21.55 28.00
CA ALA A 20 -8.66 -20.17 27.76
C ALA A 20 -7.46 -19.23 27.53
N ALA A 21 -6.37 -19.40 28.29
CA ALA A 21 -5.14 -18.65 28.11
C ALA A 21 -4.48 -18.98 26.76
N SER A 22 -4.43 -20.26 26.38
CA SER A 22 -3.92 -20.71 25.08
C SER A 22 -4.74 -20.14 23.92
N CYS A 23 -6.07 -20.25 23.97
CA CYS A 23 -6.94 -19.66 22.95
C CYS A 23 -6.77 -18.14 22.84
N SER A 24 -6.70 -17.44 23.97
CA SER A 24 -6.47 -15.99 24.00
C SER A 24 -5.12 -15.63 23.37
N TYR A 25 -4.07 -16.39 23.68
CA TYR A 25 -2.75 -16.21 23.07
C TYR A 25 -2.78 -16.45 21.56
N TYR A 26 -3.42 -17.52 21.10
CA TYR A 26 -3.58 -17.80 19.67
C TYR A 26 -4.35 -16.69 18.93
N LEU A 27 -5.43 -16.16 19.53
CA LEU A 27 -6.18 -15.04 18.95
C LEU A 27 -5.33 -13.77 18.86
N LEU A 28 -4.52 -13.48 19.88
CA LEU A 28 -3.56 -12.37 19.86
C LEU A 28 -2.51 -12.53 18.76
N VAL A 29 -1.96 -13.75 18.61
CA VAL A 29 -0.99 -14.05 17.54
C VAL A 29 -1.62 -13.89 16.16
N LEU A 30 -2.85 -14.35 15.95
CA LEU A 30 -3.58 -14.20 14.69
C LEU A 30 -3.87 -12.72 14.36
N GLN A 31 -4.23 -11.91 15.35
CA GLN A 31 -4.38 -10.45 15.17
C GLN A 31 -3.05 -9.74 14.91
N ALA A 32 -1.93 -10.31 15.36
CA ALA A 32 -0.60 -9.76 15.15
C ALA A 32 0.03 -10.14 13.79
N GLN A 33 -0.46 -11.19 13.13
CA GLN A 33 -0.06 -11.51 11.75
C GLN A 33 -0.62 -10.43 10.80
N ALA A 34 0.17 -9.97 9.83
CA ALA A 34 -0.43 -9.17 8.76
C ALA A 34 -1.43 -10.05 8.03
N SER A 35 -2.65 -9.55 7.88
CA SER A 35 -3.58 -10.10 6.91
C SER A 35 -2.91 -10.11 5.55
N ALA A 36 -2.86 -11.28 4.91
CA ALA A 36 -2.57 -11.36 3.48
C ALA A 36 -3.53 -10.39 2.75
N PRO A 37 -3.05 -9.61 1.77
CA PRO A 37 -3.92 -8.73 1.02
C PRO A 37 -5.08 -9.55 0.41
N PRO A 38 -6.32 -9.06 0.47
CA PRO A 38 -7.48 -9.82 -0.05
C PRO A 38 -7.44 -9.98 -1.58
N ARG A 39 -6.56 -9.24 -2.26
CA ARG A 39 -6.28 -9.29 -3.70
C ARG A 39 -4.79 -9.12 -3.92
N TYR A 40 -4.29 -9.58 -5.06
CA TYR A 40 -2.91 -9.30 -5.46
C TYR A 40 -2.65 -7.78 -5.40
N ASP A 41 -1.57 -7.40 -4.73
CA ASP A 41 -1.26 -6.00 -4.44
C ASP A 41 -0.93 -5.23 -5.73
N GLY A 42 -1.05 -3.91 -5.70
CA GLY A 42 -0.68 -3.03 -6.80
C GLY A 42 -1.87 -2.58 -7.67
N PHE A 43 -1.52 -1.75 -8.64
CA PHE A 43 -2.43 -1.16 -9.62
C PHE A 43 -2.09 -1.73 -11.00
N ALA A 44 -3.05 -2.30 -11.71
CA ALA A 44 -2.81 -2.83 -13.04
C ALA A 44 -2.84 -1.69 -14.08
N TYR A 45 -1.90 -1.67 -15.01
CA TYR A 45 -1.84 -0.67 -16.08
C TYR A 45 -2.56 -1.16 -17.35
N GLY A 46 -3.34 -0.28 -17.97
CA GLY A 46 -4.09 -0.56 -19.21
C GLY A 46 -5.37 -1.39 -19.00
N GLY A 47 -6.03 -1.74 -20.11
CA GLY A 47 -7.34 -2.42 -20.13
C GLY A 47 -7.35 -3.88 -19.66
N GLY A 48 -6.19 -4.46 -19.33
CA GLY A 48 -6.04 -5.86 -18.91
C GLY A 48 -6.28 -6.12 -17.41
N ALA A 49 -6.75 -5.13 -16.67
CA ALA A 49 -6.64 -4.99 -15.22
C ALA A 49 -7.36 -6.03 -14.32
N ALA A 50 -7.99 -7.08 -14.85
CA ALA A 50 -8.64 -8.07 -13.98
C ALA A 50 -8.72 -9.52 -14.51
N ALA A 51 -8.51 -9.78 -15.81
CA ALA A 51 -8.91 -11.05 -16.42
C ALA A 51 -7.81 -11.84 -17.16
N ALA A 52 -6.65 -11.24 -17.47
CA ALA A 52 -5.77 -11.77 -18.52
C ALA A 52 -4.33 -12.15 -18.08
N TRP A 53 -3.99 -12.16 -16.79
CA TRP A 53 -2.60 -12.47 -16.39
C TRP A 53 -2.22 -13.94 -16.50
N LYS A 54 -3.19 -14.86 -16.58
CA LYS A 54 -2.90 -16.30 -16.61
C LYS A 54 -2.01 -16.71 -17.80
N ASP A 55 -2.14 -16.01 -18.92
CA ASP A 55 -1.47 -16.33 -20.19
C ASP A 55 -0.51 -15.21 -20.66
N ALA A 56 -0.17 -14.28 -19.76
CA ALA A 56 0.72 -13.15 -20.05
C ALA A 56 1.96 -13.16 -19.16
N VAL A 57 3.07 -12.62 -19.67
CA VAL A 57 4.22 -12.25 -18.85
C VAL A 57 3.83 -11.05 -18.00
N LEU A 58 3.78 -11.23 -16.68
CA LEU A 58 3.52 -10.15 -15.73
C LEU A 58 4.83 -9.43 -15.40
N VAL A 59 4.89 -8.14 -15.73
CA VAL A 59 5.93 -7.23 -15.27
C VAL A 59 5.43 -6.56 -14.00
N GLU A 60 6.15 -6.78 -12.90
CA GLU A 60 5.92 -6.09 -11.63
C GLU A 60 6.90 -4.92 -11.53
N ALA A 61 6.38 -3.70 -11.42
CA ALA A 61 7.18 -2.49 -11.26
C ALA A 61 6.98 -1.90 -9.86
N PHE A 62 8.06 -1.81 -9.09
CA PHE A 62 8.07 -1.22 -7.76
C PHE A 62 8.52 0.24 -7.86
N LEU A 63 7.55 1.15 -7.89
CA LEU A 63 7.81 2.56 -8.22
C LEU A 63 7.58 3.45 -7.01
N ASP A 64 8.60 4.22 -6.66
CA ASP A 64 8.49 5.40 -5.80
C ASP A 64 8.11 6.63 -6.65
N PRO A 65 6.98 7.31 -6.40
CA PRO A 65 6.59 8.50 -7.15
C PRO A 65 7.55 9.70 -7.03
N LEU A 66 8.49 9.67 -6.07
CA LEU A 66 9.48 10.71 -5.87
C LEU A 66 10.87 10.33 -6.41
N CYS A 67 11.05 9.13 -6.96
CA CYS A 67 12.34 8.68 -7.46
C CYS A 67 12.53 9.04 -8.94
N PRO A 68 13.64 9.72 -9.31
CA PRO A 68 13.97 10.00 -10.71
C PRO A 68 14.12 8.73 -11.57
N ASP A 69 14.69 7.65 -11.03
CA ASP A 69 14.83 6.40 -11.78
C ASP A 69 13.46 5.73 -12.03
N SER A 70 12.53 5.82 -11.06
CA SER A 70 11.14 5.37 -11.26
C SER A 70 10.45 6.15 -12.37
N ARG A 71 10.64 7.48 -12.41
CA ARG A 71 10.13 8.34 -13.48
C ARG A 71 10.70 7.91 -14.83
N ASP A 72 12.00 7.72 -14.91
CA ASP A 72 12.69 7.44 -16.17
C ASP A 72 12.36 6.02 -16.69
N ALA A 73 12.09 5.07 -15.78
CA ALA A 73 11.59 3.75 -16.11
C ALA A 73 10.14 3.74 -16.63
N TRP A 74 9.34 4.77 -16.32
CA TRP A 74 7.90 4.77 -16.62
C TRP A 74 7.58 4.71 -18.11
N HIS A 75 8.25 5.54 -18.93
CA HIS A 75 7.97 5.58 -20.36
C HIS A 75 8.34 4.27 -21.08
N PRO A 76 9.54 3.69 -20.88
CA PRO A 76 9.87 2.36 -21.42
C PRO A 76 8.90 1.25 -21.00
N LEU A 77 8.42 1.26 -19.75
CA LEU A 77 7.43 0.27 -19.28
C LEU A 77 6.11 0.38 -20.04
N LYS A 78 5.60 1.60 -20.25
CA LYS A 78 4.39 1.82 -21.06
C LYS A 78 4.57 1.31 -22.49
N LEU A 79 5.70 1.64 -23.14
CA LEU A 79 6.01 1.17 -24.48
C LEU A 79 6.07 -0.36 -24.57
N ALA A 80 6.64 -1.03 -23.57
CA ALA A 80 6.68 -2.49 -23.54
C ALA A 80 5.27 -3.10 -23.50
N VAL A 81 4.38 -2.57 -22.65
CA VAL A 81 2.98 -3.02 -22.59
C VAL A 81 2.27 -2.77 -23.92
N GLU A 82 2.39 -1.57 -24.49
CA GLU A 82 1.78 -1.23 -25.78
C GLU A 82 2.26 -2.12 -26.93
N ARG A 83 3.58 -2.39 -26.98
CA ARG A 83 4.22 -3.18 -28.04
C ARG A 83 3.85 -4.65 -27.98
N TYR A 84 3.72 -5.20 -26.78
CA TYR A 84 3.60 -6.64 -26.55
C TYR A 84 2.21 -7.09 -26.08
N ALA A 85 1.24 -6.18 -25.91
CA ALA A 85 -0.13 -6.54 -25.60
C ALA A 85 -0.72 -7.56 -26.61
N PRO A 86 -1.49 -8.56 -26.14
CA PRO A 86 -1.86 -8.86 -24.76
C PRO A 86 -0.85 -9.75 -24.00
N ARG A 87 0.31 -10.07 -24.58
CA ARG A 87 1.29 -11.03 -24.02
C ARG A 87 2.07 -10.51 -22.83
N VAL A 88 2.10 -9.19 -22.63
CA VAL A 88 2.74 -8.54 -21.49
C VAL A 88 1.71 -7.72 -20.73
N SER A 89 1.65 -7.92 -19.42
CA SER A 89 0.85 -7.14 -18.48
C SER A 89 1.77 -6.40 -17.52
N LEU A 90 1.35 -5.24 -17.04
CA LEU A 90 2.09 -4.44 -16.07
C LEU A 90 1.25 -4.21 -14.82
N ILE A 91 1.85 -4.44 -13.67
CA ILE A 91 1.32 -4.02 -12.38
C ILE A 91 2.34 -3.14 -11.67
N VAL A 92 1.87 -2.01 -11.15
CA VAL A 92 2.69 -1.07 -10.39
C VAL A 92 2.37 -1.21 -8.90
N HIS A 93 3.41 -1.48 -8.12
CA HIS A 93 3.39 -1.46 -6.67
C HIS A 93 4.01 -0.15 -6.18
N PRO A 94 3.24 0.76 -5.56
CA PRO A 94 3.80 1.95 -4.91
C PRO A 94 4.81 1.54 -3.84
N PHE A 95 6.06 1.95 -4.00
CA PHE A 95 7.15 1.49 -3.16
C PHE A 95 7.92 2.69 -2.59
N PRO A 96 7.72 3.06 -1.32
CA PRO A 96 8.42 4.20 -0.74
C PRO A 96 9.88 3.86 -0.42
N LEU A 97 10.82 4.49 -1.12
CA LEU A 97 12.25 4.29 -0.84
C LEU A 97 12.65 5.00 0.46
N PRO A 98 13.49 4.38 1.30
CA PRO A 98 13.78 4.89 2.65
C PRO A 98 14.58 6.19 2.66
N PHE A 99 15.21 6.56 1.53
CA PHE A 99 16.00 7.77 1.38
C PHE A 99 15.21 8.96 0.81
N HIS A 100 13.90 8.81 0.53
CA HIS A 100 13.02 9.91 0.13
C HIS A 100 12.04 10.24 1.26
N THR A 101 12.23 11.40 1.92
CA THR A 101 11.51 11.78 3.16
C THR A 101 9.99 11.65 3.06
N TYR A 102 9.42 12.01 1.91
CA TYR A 102 7.97 12.01 1.69
C TYR A 102 7.46 10.91 0.75
N ALA A 103 8.28 9.90 0.45
CA ALA A 103 7.88 8.83 -0.46
C ALA A 103 6.65 8.05 0.02
N PHE A 104 6.54 7.79 1.34
CA PHE A 104 5.33 7.16 1.89
C PHE A 104 4.08 8.03 1.67
N HIS A 105 4.19 9.35 1.77
CA HIS A 105 3.08 10.28 1.52
C HIS A 105 2.67 10.23 0.05
N ALA A 106 3.64 10.25 -0.87
CA ALA A 106 3.36 10.17 -2.31
C ALA A 106 2.74 8.81 -2.69
N CYS A 107 3.26 7.69 -2.16
CA CYS A 107 2.68 6.37 -2.36
C CYS A 107 1.25 6.29 -1.82
N ARG A 108 1.01 6.82 -0.61
CA ARG A 108 -0.34 6.87 -0.03
C ARG A 108 -1.29 7.74 -0.85
N ALA A 109 -0.81 8.83 -1.45
CA ALA A 109 -1.61 9.67 -2.33
C ALA A 109 -2.15 8.90 -3.54
N LEU A 110 -1.41 7.92 -4.07
CA LEU A 110 -1.92 7.03 -5.13
C LEU A 110 -3.08 6.14 -4.65
N TYR A 111 -3.02 5.64 -3.41
CA TYR A 111 -4.15 4.90 -2.81
C TYR A 111 -5.36 5.79 -2.55
N ILE A 112 -5.15 7.05 -2.17
CA ILE A 112 -6.23 8.05 -2.03
C ILE A 112 -6.87 8.30 -3.39
N ALA A 113 -6.08 8.56 -4.42
CA ALA A 113 -6.54 8.74 -5.79
C ALA A 113 -7.35 7.53 -6.26
N ASN A 114 -6.80 6.32 -6.10
CA ASN A 114 -7.50 5.10 -6.49
C ASN A 114 -8.83 4.90 -5.76
N LYS A 115 -8.90 5.28 -4.47
CA LYS A 115 -10.13 5.18 -3.67
C LYS A 115 -11.20 6.15 -4.15
N LEU A 116 -10.81 7.38 -4.49
CA LEU A 116 -11.73 8.44 -4.93
C LEU A 116 -12.15 8.26 -6.40
N ASN A 117 -11.19 7.86 -7.24
CA ASN A 117 -11.38 7.59 -8.66
C ASN A 117 -10.27 6.64 -9.14
N SER A 118 -10.58 5.35 -9.32
CA SER A 118 -9.60 4.32 -9.69
C SER A 118 -8.81 4.63 -10.96
N SER A 119 -9.44 5.32 -11.92
CA SER A 119 -8.82 5.73 -13.19
C SER A 119 -7.76 6.84 -13.03
N SER A 120 -7.70 7.51 -11.88
CA SER A 120 -6.80 8.64 -11.64
C SER A 120 -5.42 8.25 -11.08
N THR A 121 -5.20 6.97 -10.75
CA THR A 121 -3.97 6.49 -10.14
C THR A 121 -2.73 6.79 -10.98
N TYR A 122 -2.74 6.41 -12.27
CA TYR A 122 -1.62 6.68 -13.18
C TYR A 122 -1.52 8.15 -13.60
N PRO A 123 -2.62 8.86 -13.89
CA PRO A 123 -2.57 10.31 -14.05
C PRO A 123 -1.90 11.03 -12.87
N LEU A 124 -2.18 10.62 -11.63
CA LEU A 124 -1.52 11.20 -10.46
C LEU A 124 -0.05 10.80 -10.35
N LEU A 125 0.30 9.53 -10.63
CA LEU A 125 1.69 9.09 -10.68
C LEU A 125 2.51 9.92 -11.67
N GLU A 126 1.99 10.14 -12.88
CA GLU A 126 2.63 10.97 -13.90
C GLU A 126 2.74 12.44 -13.48
N LEU A 127 1.73 12.96 -12.77
CA LEU A 127 1.79 14.30 -12.20
C LEU A 127 2.89 14.43 -11.15
N PHE A 128 3.06 13.43 -10.29
CA PHE A 128 4.17 13.39 -9.34
C PHE A 128 5.50 13.32 -10.05
N PHE A 129 5.68 12.41 -11.01
CA PHE A 129 6.90 12.35 -11.81
C PHE A 129 7.27 13.67 -12.49
N LYS A 130 6.28 14.44 -12.96
CA LYS A 130 6.48 15.77 -13.54
C LYS A 130 6.87 16.85 -12.51
N ASN A 131 6.51 16.67 -11.23
CA ASN A 131 6.65 17.69 -10.17
C ASN A 131 7.50 17.22 -8.98
N GLN A 132 8.14 16.06 -9.05
CA GLN A 132 8.75 15.37 -7.91
C GLN A 132 9.86 16.19 -7.25
N GLU A 133 10.53 17.08 -7.99
CA GLU A 133 11.55 17.99 -7.48
C GLU A 133 11.05 18.84 -6.29
N LYS A 134 9.75 19.18 -6.26
CA LYS A 134 9.13 19.92 -5.16
C LYS A 134 9.15 19.15 -3.83
N PHE A 135 9.29 17.83 -3.88
CA PHE A 135 9.24 16.93 -2.72
C PHE A 135 10.58 16.24 -2.44
N TYR A 136 11.63 16.61 -3.17
CA TYR A 136 12.98 16.16 -2.87
C TYR A 136 13.42 16.63 -1.49
N ASN A 137 14.28 15.85 -0.85
CA ASN A 137 14.66 16.06 0.54
C ASN A 137 15.16 17.49 0.82
N SER A 138 15.94 18.07 -0.09
CA SER A 138 16.44 19.44 0.03
C SER A 138 15.35 20.49 -0.19
N ALA A 139 14.49 20.30 -1.21
CA ALA A 139 13.41 21.23 -1.54
C ALA A 139 12.31 21.27 -0.46
N ALA A 140 12.03 20.12 0.15
CA ALA A 140 10.99 19.96 1.16
C ALA A 140 11.54 19.93 2.60
N SER A 141 12.82 20.29 2.82
CA SER A 141 13.48 20.17 4.13
C SER A 141 12.85 21.02 5.23
N SER A 142 12.19 22.13 4.85
CA SER A 142 11.51 23.05 5.75
C SER A 142 10.00 22.75 5.92
N LEU A 143 9.47 21.77 5.18
CA LEU A 143 8.05 21.47 5.18
C LEU A 143 7.70 20.47 6.29
N SER A 144 6.53 20.64 6.89
CA SER A 144 5.97 19.63 7.78
C SER A 144 5.22 18.56 6.97
N ALA A 145 5.05 17.36 7.53
CA ALA A 145 4.27 16.31 6.88
C ALA A 145 2.82 16.76 6.51
N PRO A 146 2.08 17.49 7.36
CA PRO A 146 0.78 18.07 6.98
C PRO A 146 0.87 19.08 5.83
N ALA A 147 1.93 19.91 5.80
CA ALA A 147 2.13 20.86 4.71
C ALA A 147 2.36 20.13 3.38
N VAL A 148 3.20 19.08 3.37
CA VAL A 148 3.41 18.24 2.18
C VAL A 148 2.12 17.55 1.73
N ALA A 149 1.35 17.00 2.67
CA ALA A 149 0.04 16.41 2.35
C ALA A 149 -0.91 17.44 1.72
N ALA A 150 -0.94 18.66 2.24
CA ALA A 150 -1.74 19.75 1.67
C ALA A 150 -1.28 20.12 0.24
N GLU A 151 0.03 20.22 0.00
CA GLU A 151 0.57 20.49 -1.34
C GLU A 151 0.28 19.35 -2.33
N MET A 152 0.47 18.09 -1.93
CA MET A 152 0.08 16.93 -2.74
C MET A 152 -1.42 16.95 -3.06
N SER A 153 -2.26 17.33 -2.09
CA SER A 153 -3.72 17.40 -2.28
C SER A 153 -4.12 18.51 -3.26
N LYS A 154 -3.47 19.67 -3.22
CA LYS A 154 -3.69 20.76 -4.18
C LYS A 154 -3.40 20.32 -5.61
N MET A 155 -2.30 19.60 -5.82
CA MET A 155 -1.94 19.07 -7.13
C MET A 155 -2.90 17.97 -7.57
N ALA A 156 -3.25 17.04 -6.67
CA ALA A 156 -4.03 15.87 -7.01
C ALA A 156 -5.50 16.17 -7.31
N ALA A 157 -6.11 17.16 -6.64
CA ALA A 157 -7.55 17.43 -6.71
C ALA A 157 -8.06 17.56 -8.16
N GLN A 158 -7.35 18.30 -9.01
CA GLN A 158 -7.71 18.49 -10.42
C GLN A 158 -7.61 17.18 -11.22
N THR A 159 -6.52 16.43 -11.03
CA THR A 159 -6.28 15.17 -11.74
C THR A 159 -7.27 14.07 -11.35
N VAL A 160 -7.71 14.06 -10.09
CA VAL A 160 -8.64 13.06 -9.57
C VAL A 160 -10.10 13.46 -9.80
N GLY A 161 -10.37 14.75 -9.99
CA GLY A 161 -11.72 15.29 -10.21
C GLY A 161 -12.50 15.51 -8.92
N ASN A 162 -11.83 15.89 -7.83
CA ASN A 162 -12.43 16.12 -6.52
C ASN A 162 -11.96 17.45 -5.89
N SER A 163 -12.45 17.76 -4.69
CA SER A 163 -11.99 18.93 -3.95
C SER A 163 -10.68 18.66 -3.20
N VAL A 164 -9.87 19.71 -3.01
CA VAL A 164 -8.62 19.62 -2.22
C VAL A 164 -8.88 19.09 -0.80
N SER A 165 -9.98 19.49 -0.17
CA SER A 165 -10.36 19.03 1.17
C SER A 165 -10.72 17.54 1.19
N GLU A 166 -11.44 17.06 0.17
CA GLU A 166 -11.78 15.65 0.03
C GLU A 166 -10.52 14.79 -0.16
N PHE A 167 -9.62 15.18 -1.07
CA PHE A 167 -8.34 14.47 -1.23
C PHE A 167 -7.51 14.49 0.05
N LEU A 168 -7.39 15.66 0.69
CA LEU A 168 -6.62 15.83 1.92
C LEU A 168 -7.17 14.95 3.07
N SER A 169 -8.48 14.79 3.16
CA SER A 169 -9.12 13.91 4.15
C SER A 169 -8.67 12.45 4.00
N GLY A 170 -8.27 12.04 2.79
CA GLY A 170 -7.69 10.73 2.50
C GLY A 170 -6.38 10.46 3.26
N PHE A 171 -5.64 11.51 3.65
CA PHE A 171 -4.45 11.38 4.52
C PHE A 171 -4.78 11.18 6.00
N SER A 172 -6.05 11.31 6.39
CA SER A 172 -6.53 10.92 7.73
C SER A 172 -7.26 9.57 7.73
N ASP A 173 -7.51 9.00 6.55
CA ASP A 173 -8.19 7.71 6.43
C ASP A 173 -7.26 6.53 6.74
N ARG A 174 -7.62 5.73 7.74
CA ARG A 174 -6.89 4.51 8.12
C ARG A 174 -6.79 3.49 6.98
N ARG A 175 -7.79 3.43 6.09
CA ARG A 175 -7.81 2.45 4.99
C ARG A 175 -6.72 2.73 3.97
N THR A 176 -6.47 3.99 3.63
CA THR A 176 -5.41 4.37 2.68
C THR A 176 -4.02 4.21 3.30
N ASP A 177 -3.86 4.51 4.59
CA ASP A 177 -2.61 4.26 5.33
C ASP A 177 -2.29 2.75 5.40
N THR A 178 -3.28 1.94 5.77
CA THR A 178 -3.12 0.48 5.84
C THR A 178 -2.80 -0.10 4.46
N ALA A 179 -3.46 0.35 3.40
CA ALA A 179 -3.19 -0.11 2.04
C ALA A 179 -1.74 0.18 1.61
N ALA A 180 -1.25 1.40 1.84
CA ALA A 180 0.13 1.78 1.53
C ALA A 180 1.16 0.97 2.34
N ARG A 181 0.91 0.75 3.65
CA ARG A 181 1.81 -0.06 4.50
C ARG A 181 1.84 -1.52 4.10
N VAL A 182 0.68 -2.09 3.79
CA VAL A 182 0.57 -3.49 3.35
C VAL A 182 1.32 -3.67 2.03
N SER A 183 1.14 -2.76 1.07
CA SER A 183 1.86 -2.81 -0.20
C SER A 183 3.37 -2.75 -0.03
N PHE A 184 3.89 -1.83 0.78
CA PHE A 184 5.31 -1.78 1.09
C PHE A 184 5.80 -3.09 1.70
N ARG A 185 5.06 -3.64 2.69
CA ARG A 185 5.42 -4.90 3.36
C ARG A 185 5.50 -6.09 2.41
N VAL A 186 4.56 -6.24 1.47
CA VAL A 186 4.57 -7.36 0.52
C VAL A 186 5.51 -7.15 -0.66
N SER A 187 5.82 -5.89 -0.98
CA SER A 187 6.74 -5.52 -2.06
C SER A 187 8.20 -5.60 -1.66
N PHE A 188 8.54 -5.28 -0.42
CA PHE A 188 9.93 -5.22 0.04
C PHE A 188 10.69 -6.56 -0.17
N PRO A 189 10.15 -7.73 0.20
CA PRO A 189 10.85 -9.00 -0.06
C PRO A 189 11.00 -9.34 -1.54
N ARG A 190 10.20 -8.76 -2.45
CA ARG A 190 10.26 -8.97 -3.90
C ARG A 190 11.19 -7.97 -4.60
N TYR A 191 11.48 -6.84 -3.96
CA TYR A 191 12.35 -5.80 -4.48
C TYR A 191 13.84 -6.10 -4.25
N VAL A 192 14.18 -6.79 -3.16
CA VAL A 192 15.57 -6.99 -2.69
C VAL A 192 16.16 -8.34 -3.16
N THR A 193 15.44 -9.10 -3.97
CA THR A 193 15.84 -10.43 -4.50
C THR A 193 16.56 -10.32 -5.82
#